data_AF-A0A8T2SPG7-F1
#
_entry.id   AF-A0A8T2SPG7-F1
#
_cell.length_a   1.000
_cell.length_b   1.000
_cell.length_c   1.000
_cell.angle_alpha   90.00
_cell.angle_beta   90.00
_cell.angle_gamma   90.00
#
_symmetry.space_group_name_H-M   'P 1'
#
loop_
_entity.id
_entity.type
_entity.pdbx_description
1 polymer ?
#
loop_
_entity_poly.entity_id
_entity_poly.type
_entity_poly.pdbx_seq_one_letter_code
_entity_poly.pdbx_strand_id
1 'polypeptide(L)'
;MLRWFFPSYNFTLSILWSPFLVQYSMDKDYLAMLHLDVPDREWTNQLQEYDIAIFSTGYWHFRKSLYYVNNTLLGGSLHEEVNATKIDLISEFQMTMETVMRHIATQYRGIAMIRTVSVDHFEHGQWDGGGKCNRTHPYARKDVTVPQKNAQMNKVQAEELEKAMTLVTRGFPKLLLLNVTDSAAMRPDGHPDVYRNQPDNSPNDCLHWCLPGPIDMWNQLVLHTLEPIYRGKFLTATL
;
A
#
# COMPACT_ATOMS: atom_id res chain seq x y z
N MET A 1 9.22 -5.56 13.62
CA MET A 1 8.00 -4.95 14.19
C MET A 1 8.41 -3.77 15.07
N LEU A 2 7.76 -2.62 14.91
CA LEU A 2 7.84 -1.51 15.85
C LEU A 2 6.52 -1.46 16.63
N ARG A 3 6.58 -1.28 17.96
CA ARG A 3 5.40 -1.25 18.84
C ARG A 3 5.58 -0.19 19.92
N TRP A 4 4.59 0.69 20.04
CA TRP A 4 4.52 1.73 21.07
C TRP A 4 3.26 1.50 21.89
N PHE A 5 3.42 1.47 23.22
CA PHE A 5 2.32 1.41 24.16
C PHE A 5 2.19 2.76 24.87
N PHE A 6 0.98 3.28 24.92
CA PHE A 6 0.61 4.55 25.55
C PHE A 6 -0.27 4.23 26.77
N PRO A 7 0.33 4.08 27.97
CA PRO A 7 -0.39 3.56 29.14
C PRO A 7 -1.57 4.43 29.57
N SER A 8 -1.47 5.76 29.43
CA SER A 8 -2.51 6.71 29.81
C SER A 8 -3.81 6.55 29.02
N TYR A 9 -3.76 5.91 27.86
CA TYR A 9 -4.92 5.67 26.98
C TYR A 9 -5.19 4.18 26.77
N ASN A 10 -4.40 3.29 27.38
CA ASN A 10 -4.37 1.86 27.06
C ASN A 10 -4.33 1.61 25.55
N PHE A 11 -3.53 2.40 24.83
CA PHE A 11 -3.48 2.40 23.37
C PHE A 11 -2.16 1.81 22.88
N THR A 12 -2.23 0.92 21.90
CA THR A 12 -1.04 0.36 21.24
C THR A 12 -1.03 0.79 19.78
N LEU A 13 0.11 1.32 19.34
CA LEU A 13 0.40 1.54 17.92
C LEU A 13 1.50 0.58 17.49
N SER A 14 1.28 -0.16 16.41
CA SER A 14 2.28 -1.08 15.85
C SER A 14 2.48 -0.86 14.36
N ILE A 15 3.70 -1.12 13.89
CA ILE A 15 4.04 -1.20 12.47
C ILE A 15 4.60 -2.60 12.18
N LEU A 16 3.95 -3.28 11.24
CA LEU A 16 4.33 -4.57 10.71
C LEU A 16 4.87 -4.36 9.28
N TRP A 17 5.96 -5.04 8.95
CA TRP A 17 6.60 -4.90 7.64
C TRP A 17 6.24 -6.10 6.76
N SER A 18 5.31 -5.89 5.85
CA SER A 18 4.92 -6.86 4.82
C SER A 18 4.66 -6.11 3.51
N PRO A 19 5.72 -5.79 2.73
CA PRO A 19 5.64 -4.86 1.62
C PRO A 19 4.76 -5.31 0.45
N PHE A 20 4.54 -6.63 0.31
CA PHE A 20 3.68 -7.23 -0.71
C PHE A 20 2.36 -7.74 -0.14
N LEU A 21 2.19 -7.79 1.19
CA LEU A 21 1.06 -8.39 1.93
C LEU A 21 0.83 -9.90 1.70
N VAL A 22 1.40 -10.49 0.65
CA VAL A 22 1.49 -11.94 0.44
C VAL A 22 2.87 -12.46 0.85
N GLN A 23 2.95 -13.76 1.12
CA GLN A 23 4.20 -14.42 1.48
C GLN A 23 5.23 -14.20 0.37
N TYR A 24 6.42 -13.76 0.77
CA TYR A 24 7.50 -13.49 -0.15
C TYR A 24 8.85 -13.90 0.41
N SER A 25 9.81 -14.04 -0.50
CA SER A 25 11.23 -14.11 -0.18
C SER A 25 12.01 -13.28 -1.20
N MET A 26 13.25 -12.93 -0.88
CA MET A 26 14.15 -12.23 -1.80
C MET A 26 15.47 -12.99 -1.89
N ASP A 27 16.00 -13.11 -3.10
CA ASP A 27 17.34 -13.65 -3.30
C ASP A 27 18.43 -12.57 -3.09
N LYS A 28 19.68 -12.93 -3.40
CA LYS A 28 20.84 -12.05 -3.24
C LYS A 28 20.89 -10.91 -4.27
N ASP A 29 20.20 -11.06 -5.39
CA ASP A 29 20.13 -10.09 -6.48
C ASP A 29 18.86 -9.22 -6.39
N TYR A 30 18.19 -9.25 -5.23
CA TYR A 30 16.93 -8.54 -4.96
C TYR A 30 15.76 -8.94 -5.86
N LEU A 31 15.79 -10.15 -6.44
CA LEU A 31 14.63 -10.75 -7.10
C LEU A 31 13.65 -11.24 -6.04
N ALA A 32 12.42 -10.74 -6.08
CA ALA A 32 11.37 -11.18 -5.17
C ALA A 32 10.67 -12.45 -5.70
N MET A 33 10.37 -13.40 -4.81
CA MET A 33 9.54 -14.56 -5.10
C MET A 33 8.26 -14.44 -4.28
N LEU A 34 7.14 -14.17 -4.95
CA LEU A 34 5.84 -13.93 -4.32
C LEU A 34 4.94 -15.17 -4.46
N HIS A 35 4.34 -15.61 -3.35
CA HIS A 35 3.28 -16.61 -3.35
C HIS A 35 1.93 -15.89 -3.35
N LEU A 36 1.37 -15.63 -4.53
CA LEU A 36 0.21 -14.74 -4.72
C LEU A 36 -1.08 -15.26 -4.05
N ASP A 37 -1.14 -16.55 -3.74
CA ASP A 37 -2.25 -17.25 -3.09
C ASP A 37 -2.10 -17.39 -1.57
N VAL A 38 -0.99 -16.92 -0.99
CA VAL A 38 -0.69 -17.09 0.44
C VAL A 38 -0.49 -15.73 1.11
N PRO A 39 -1.40 -15.29 1.99
CA PRO A 39 -1.20 -14.11 2.84
C PRO A 39 0.07 -14.22 3.68
N ASP A 40 0.79 -13.11 3.85
CA ASP A 40 2.02 -13.10 4.66
C ASP A 40 1.73 -13.38 6.15
N ARG A 41 2.55 -14.26 6.74
CA ARG A 41 2.47 -14.64 8.16
C ARG A 41 2.82 -13.48 9.09
N GLU A 42 3.63 -12.52 8.62
CA GLU A 42 4.04 -11.37 9.43
C GLU A 42 2.84 -10.59 10.00
N TRP A 43 1.80 -10.38 9.19
CA TRP A 43 0.58 -9.68 9.63
C TRP A 43 -0.56 -10.62 10.00
N THR A 44 -0.73 -11.76 9.33
CA THR A 44 -1.86 -12.65 9.61
C THR A 44 -1.79 -13.27 11.01
N ASN A 45 -0.59 -13.58 11.52
CA ASN A 45 -0.41 -14.17 12.85
C ASN A 45 -0.88 -13.26 13.99
N GLN A 46 -0.86 -11.95 13.78
CA GLN A 46 -1.16 -10.95 14.81
C GLN A 46 -2.42 -10.14 14.51
N LEU A 47 -3.08 -10.41 13.37
CA LEU A 47 -4.18 -9.59 12.88
C LEU A 47 -5.29 -9.42 13.92
N GLN A 48 -5.58 -10.47 14.70
CA GLN A 48 -6.62 -10.47 15.73
C GLN A 48 -6.24 -9.69 16.99
N GLU A 49 -4.97 -9.29 17.15
CA GLU A 49 -4.52 -8.48 18.30
C GLU A 49 -4.87 -7.00 18.16
N TYR A 50 -5.31 -6.57 16.97
CA TYR A 50 -5.55 -5.16 16.66
C TYR A 50 -7.04 -4.87 16.44
N ASP A 51 -7.56 -3.82 17.06
CA ASP A 51 -8.93 -3.33 16.83
C ASP A 51 -9.08 -2.68 15.45
N ILE A 52 -8.00 -2.03 14.97
CA ILE A 52 -7.91 -1.36 13.69
C ILE A 52 -6.63 -1.79 12.99
N ALA A 53 -6.74 -2.24 11.76
CA ALA A 53 -5.61 -2.60 10.90
C ALA A 53 -5.64 -1.73 9.62
N ILE A 54 -4.56 -0.98 9.38
CA ILE A 54 -4.39 -0.17 8.17
C ILE A 54 -3.38 -0.88 7.26
N PHE A 55 -3.85 -1.33 6.10
CA PHE A 55 -3.04 -2.02 5.11
C PHE A 55 -2.60 -1.04 4.02
N SER A 56 -1.32 -1.15 3.63
CA SER A 56 -0.70 -0.30 2.61
C SER A 56 0.29 -1.14 1.82
N THR A 57 0.09 -1.23 0.51
CA THR A 57 1.04 -1.82 -0.46
C THR A 57 1.02 -1.01 -1.75
N GLY A 58 2.06 -1.14 -2.58
CA GLY A 58 2.23 -0.35 -3.79
C GLY A 58 3.58 -0.58 -4.48
N TYR A 59 4.51 0.36 -4.31
CA TYR A 59 5.76 0.42 -5.09
C TYR A 59 6.66 -0.82 -5.05
N TRP A 60 6.55 -1.66 -4.02
CA TRP A 60 7.28 -2.93 -3.99
C TRP A 60 6.91 -3.87 -5.14
N HIS A 61 5.68 -3.82 -5.63
CA HIS A 61 5.20 -4.61 -6.77
C HIS A 61 5.89 -4.26 -8.10
N PHE A 62 6.53 -3.08 -8.21
CA PHE A 62 7.31 -2.72 -9.40
C PHE A 62 8.67 -3.43 -9.47
N ARG A 63 9.09 -4.11 -8.40
CA ARG A 63 10.34 -4.87 -8.39
C ARG A 63 10.26 -6.07 -9.32
N LYS A 64 11.43 -6.43 -9.86
CA LYS A 64 11.63 -7.70 -10.55
C LYS A 64 11.20 -8.84 -9.63
N SER A 65 10.27 -9.67 -10.11
CA SER A 65 9.63 -10.69 -9.28
C SER A 65 9.26 -11.96 -10.07
N LEU A 66 9.30 -13.10 -9.39
CA LEU A 66 8.71 -14.38 -9.80
C LEU A 66 7.46 -14.65 -8.97
N TYR A 67 6.46 -15.24 -9.59
CA TYR A 67 5.13 -15.42 -9.03
C TYR A 67 4.77 -16.90 -8.95
N TYR A 68 4.34 -17.32 -7.77
CA TYR A 68 3.99 -18.69 -7.45
C TYR A 68 2.53 -18.78 -7.02
N VAL A 69 1.87 -19.87 -7.41
CA VAL A 69 0.54 -20.28 -6.93
C VAL A 69 0.60 -21.78 -6.65
N ASN A 70 0.11 -22.23 -5.50
CA ASN A 70 0.23 -23.63 -5.05
C ASN A 70 1.68 -24.15 -5.13
N ASN A 71 2.66 -23.32 -4.76
CA ASN A 71 4.10 -23.60 -4.86
C ASN A 71 4.60 -23.92 -6.29
N THR A 72 3.84 -23.60 -7.32
CA THR A 72 4.21 -23.77 -8.73
C THR A 72 4.46 -22.42 -9.36
N LEU A 73 5.53 -22.30 -10.15
CA LEU A 73 5.86 -21.08 -10.88
C LEU A 73 4.73 -20.77 -11.88
N LEU A 74 4.02 -19.68 -11.65
CA LEU A 74 2.99 -19.16 -12.54
C LEU A 74 3.62 -18.30 -13.65
N GLY A 75 4.63 -17.50 -13.30
CA GLY A 75 5.27 -16.56 -14.21
C GLY A 75 6.15 -15.55 -13.49
N GLY A 76 6.48 -14.44 -14.15
CA GLY A 76 7.25 -13.36 -13.55
C GLY A 76 7.13 -12.05 -14.31
N SER A 77 7.64 -10.98 -13.71
CA SER A 77 7.83 -9.69 -14.39
C SER A 77 8.97 -9.75 -15.42
N LEU A 78 9.84 -10.77 -15.29
CA LEU A 78 11.04 -11.00 -16.09
C LEU A 78 10.76 -12.04 -17.17
N HIS A 79 10.35 -11.60 -18.36
CA HIS A 79 10.18 -12.51 -19.49
C HIS A 79 11.52 -12.92 -20.13
N GLU A 80 12.55 -12.09 -20.04
CA GLU A 80 13.81 -12.29 -20.78
C GLU A 80 14.90 -13.01 -19.98
N GLU A 81 14.85 -12.95 -18.64
CA GLU A 81 15.89 -13.51 -17.75
C GLU A 81 15.52 -14.91 -17.22
N VAL A 82 14.23 -15.24 -17.21
CA VAL A 82 13.70 -16.52 -16.75
C VAL A 82 12.73 -17.00 -17.82
N ASN A 83 12.85 -18.25 -18.28
CA ASN A 83 11.95 -18.85 -19.28
C ASN A 83 10.55 -19.10 -18.68
N ALA A 84 9.86 -18.02 -18.32
CA ALA A 84 8.63 -17.99 -17.56
C ALA A 84 7.58 -17.11 -18.26
N THR A 85 6.31 -17.40 -18.02
CA THR A 85 5.20 -16.61 -18.55
C THR A 85 5.28 -15.17 -18.04
N LYS A 86 5.18 -14.19 -18.96
CA LYS A 86 5.13 -12.78 -18.58
C LYS A 86 3.81 -12.47 -17.89
N ILE A 87 3.88 -11.96 -16.68
CA ILE A 87 2.73 -11.44 -15.94
C ILE A 87 2.97 -9.96 -15.69
N ASP A 88 2.04 -9.13 -16.14
CA ASP A 88 2.15 -7.69 -15.96
C ASP A 88 1.80 -7.27 -14.53
N LEU A 89 2.31 -6.10 -14.14
CA LEU A 89 2.14 -5.52 -12.80
C LEU A 89 0.68 -5.51 -12.33
N ILE A 90 -0.27 -5.15 -13.20
CA ILE A 90 -1.66 -4.98 -12.77
C ILE A 90 -2.31 -6.34 -12.55
N SER A 91 -2.04 -7.32 -13.41
CA SER A 91 -2.52 -8.70 -13.23
C SER A 91 -1.98 -9.34 -11.95
N GLU A 92 -0.69 -9.17 -11.65
CA GLU A 92 -0.12 -9.63 -10.38
C GLU A 92 -0.77 -8.93 -9.18
N PHE A 93 -0.81 -7.60 -9.20
CA PHE A 93 -1.34 -6.82 -8.10
C PHE A 93 -2.81 -7.13 -7.83
N GLN A 94 -3.58 -7.41 -8.88
CA GLN A 94 -4.97 -7.87 -8.83
C GLN A 94 -5.10 -9.22 -8.08
N MET A 95 -4.24 -10.20 -8.37
CA MET A 95 -4.22 -11.49 -7.67
C MET A 95 -3.80 -11.34 -6.21
N THR A 96 -2.78 -10.52 -5.93
CA THR A 96 -2.34 -10.20 -4.57
C THR A 96 -3.49 -9.58 -3.77
N MET A 97 -4.14 -8.54 -4.30
CA MET A 97 -5.21 -7.85 -3.59
C MET A 97 -6.44 -8.74 -3.39
N GLU A 98 -6.78 -9.60 -4.36
CA GLU A 98 -7.86 -10.58 -4.19
C GLU A 98 -7.59 -11.50 -2.99
N THR A 99 -6.38 -12.08 -2.91
CA THR A 99 -5.97 -12.97 -1.81
C THR A 99 -6.00 -12.25 -0.46
N VAL A 100 -5.40 -11.06 -0.39
CA VAL A 100 -5.32 -10.26 0.85
C VAL A 100 -6.71 -9.85 1.32
N MET A 101 -7.54 -9.30 0.43
CA MET A 101 -8.86 -8.80 0.80
C MET A 101 -9.81 -9.93 1.19
N ARG A 102 -9.76 -11.08 0.50
CA ARG A 102 -10.50 -12.29 0.89
C ARG A 102 -10.10 -12.79 2.28
N HIS A 103 -8.80 -12.79 2.60
CA HIS A 103 -8.33 -13.19 3.92
C HIS A 103 -8.84 -12.23 5.00
N ILE A 104 -8.71 -10.92 4.80
CA ILE A 104 -9.21 -9.90 5.73
C ILE A 104 -10.72 -10.09 5.96
N ALA A 105 -11.52 -10.15 4.90
CA ALA A 105 -12.98 -10.25 5.01
C ALA A 105 -13.47 -11.51 5.75
N THR A 106 -12.75 -12.62 5.59
CA THR A 106 -13.19 -13.90 6.17
C THR A 106 -12.64 -14.13 7.58
N GLN A 107 -11.40 -13.72 7.86
CA GLN A 107 -10.69 -14.02 9.10
C GLN A 107 -10.75 -12.89 10.12
N TYR A 108 -10.74 -11.62 9.71
CA TYR A 108 -10.66 -10.50 10.64
C TYR A 108 -12.01 -10.12 11.25
N ARG A 109 -11.98 -9.52 12.45
CA ARG A 109 -13.17 -9.07 13.18
C ARG A 109 -13.14 -7.61 13.62
N GLY A 110 -12.05 -6.89 13.35
CA GLY A 110 -11.93 -5.46 13.65
C GLY A 110 -12.31 -4.55 12.47
N ILE A 111 -11.67 -3.39 12.42
CA ILE A 111 -11.80 -2.40 11.34
C ILE A 111 -10.57 -2.51 10.44
N ALA A 112 -10.74 -2.92 9.19
CA ALA A 112 -9.67 -2.94 8.20
C ALA A 112 -9.80 -1.75 7.25
N MET A 113 -8.72 -1.01 7.08
CA MET A 113 -8.64 0.13 6.18
C MET A 113 -7.56 -0.12 5.13
N ILE A 114 -7.91 0.02 3.86
CA ILE A 114 -6.94 -0.05 2.77
C ILE A 114 -6.53 1.38 2.43
N ARG A 115 -5.28 1.73 2.75
CA ARG A 115 -4.67 2.97 2.27
C ARG A 115 -4.22 2.74 0.83
N THR A 116 -4.82 3.48 -0.09
CA THR A 116 -4.50 3.34 -1.50
C THR A 116 -3.03 3.69 -1.80
N VAL A 117 -2.58 3.29 -2.99
CA VAL A 117 -1.21 3.57 -3.47
C VAL A 117 -0.93 5.08 -3.41
N SER A 118 0.21 5.46 -2.84
CA SER A 118 0.73 6.83 -2.97
C SER A 118 1.37 6.99 -4.35
N VAL A 119 1.87 8.18 -4.68
CA VAL A 119 2.62 8.39 -5.92
C VAL A 119 4.02 8.94 -5.62
N ASP A 120 4.97 8.61 -6.47
CA ASP A 120 6.27 9.25 -6.58
C ASP A 120 6.15 10.52 -7.46
N HIS A 121 7.13 11.41 -7.35
CA HIS A 121 7.22 12.61 -8.19
C HIS A 121 8.61 12.77 -8.81
N PHE A 122 9.12 11.74 -9.47
CA PHE A 122 10.37 11.89 -10.22
C PHE A 122 10.17 12.79 -11.46
N GLU A 123 10.99 13.84 -11.55
CA GLU A 123 11.08 14.73 -12.68
C GLU A 123 12.47 14.69 -13.30
N HIS A 124 12.54 14.93 -14.61
CA HIS A 124 13.80 14.99 -15.38
C HIS A 124 14.67 13.73 -15.29
N GLY A 125 14.09 12.59 -14.91
CA GLY A 125 14.78 11.31 -14.81
C GLY A 125 13.90 10.30 -14.07
N GLN A 126 14.32 9.03 -14.08
CA GLN A 126 13.73 7.97 -13.26
C GLN A 126 14.45 7.88 -11.92
N TRP A 127 13.96 7.02 -11.03
CA TRP A 127 14.53 6.79 -9.70
C TRP A 127 16.02 6.39 -9.73
N ASP A 128 16.48 5.70 -10.77
CA ASP A 128 17.86 5.26 -11.01
C ASP A 128 18.59 6.10 -12.09
N GLY A 129 17.87 7.04 -12.70
CA GLY A 129 18.33 7.87 -13.82
C GLY A 129 18.59 9.34 -13.46
N GLY A 130 18.73 9.66 -12.18
CA GLY A 130 18.97 11.04 -11.71
C GLY A 130 17.72 11.92 -11.64
N GLY A 131 16.53 11.31 -11.55
CA GLY A 131 15.28 12.04 -11.32
C GLY A 131 15.29 12.84 -10.02
N LYS A 132 14.52 13.93 -9.98
CA LYS A 132 14.46 14.86 -8.84
C LYS A 132 13.02 15.25 -8.51
N CYS A 133 12.82 15.78 -7.31
CA CYS A 133 11.52 16.25 -6.81
C CYS A 133 11.71 17.51 -5.96
N ASN A 134 12.41 18.50 -6.52
CA ASN A 134 12.78 19.72 -5.79
C ASN A 134 11.69 20.81 -5.81
N ARG A 135 10.44 20.44 -6.09
CA ARG A 135 9.31 21.39 -5.99
C ARG A 135 9.09 21.81 -4.55
N THR A 136 8.68 23.05 -4.36
CA THR A 136 8.43 23.64 -3.04
C THR A 136 6.96 24.02 -2.83
N HIS A 137 6.11 23.75 -3.82
CA HIS A 137 4.68 24.05 -3.77
C HIS A 137 3.85 22.87 -4.31
N PRO A 138 2.66 22.64 -3.75
CA PRO A 138 1.74 21.63 -4.25
C PRO A 138 1.22 21.99 -5.65
N TYR A 139 0.76 21.00 -6.39
CA TYR A 139 0.01 21.25 -7.61
C TYR A 139 -1.38 21.81 -7.31
N ALA A 140 -1.87 22.69 -8.18
CA ALA A 140 -3.29 22.99 -8.21
C ALA A 140 -4.06 21.78 -8.79
N ARG A 141 -5.30 21.57 -8.33
CA ARG A 141 -6.10 20.37 -8.69
C ARG A 141 -6.19 20.11 -10.20
N LYS A 142 -6.24 21.16 -11.02
CA LYS A 142 -6.34 21.08 -12.48
C LYS A 142 -5.06 20.58 -13.17
N ASP A 143 -3.92 20.68 -12.48
CA ASP A 143 -2.58 20.37 -13.01
C ASP A 143 -2.12 18.96 -12.56
N VAL A 144 -2.93 18.29 -11.74
CA VAL A 144 -2.61 16.97 -11.17
C VAL A 144 -2.86 15.89 -12.19
N THR A 145 -1.86 15.05 -12.41
CA THR A 145 -1.99 13.81 -13.17
C THR A 145 -1.49 12.65 -12.32
N VAL A 146 -2.34 11.66 -12.08
CA VAL A 146 -1.93 10.40 -11.45
C VAL A 146 -1.27 9.52 -12.51
N PRO A 147 -0.05 8.99 -12.29
CA PRO A 147 0.57 8.08 -13.23
C PRO A 147 -0.32 6.87 -13.52
N GLN A 148 -0.35 6.42 -14.78
CA GLN A 148 -1.30 5.41 -15.25
C GLN A 148 -1.28 4.12 -14.38
N LYS A 149 -0.09 3.63 -14.03
CA LYS A 149 0.05 2.43 -13.19
C LYS A 149 -0.51 2.65 -11.78
N ASN A 150 -0.23 3.80 -11.15
CA ASN A 150 -0.80 4.14 -9.85
C ASN A 150 -2.32 4.26 -9.92
N ALA A 151 -2.88 4.87 -10.97
CA ALA A 151 -4.33 4.94 -11.16
C ALA A 151 -4.96 3.54 -11.32
N GLN A 152 -4.31 2.63 -12.06
CA GLN A 152 -4.75 1.25 -12.20
C GLN A 152 -4.67 0.48 -10.87
N MET A 153 -3.59 0.63 -10.10
CA MET A 153 -3.45 0.00 -8.78
C MET A 153 -4.49 0.55 -7.79
N ASN A 154 -4.73 1.86 -7.77
CA ASN A 154 -5.78 2.48 -6.96
C ASN A 154 -7.15 1.87 -7.27
N LYS A 155 -7.45 1.70 -8.57
CA LYS A 155 -8.68 1.05 -9.03
C LYS A 155 -8.77 -0.41 -8.54
N VAL A 156 -7.71 -1.20 -8.69
CA VAL A 156 -7.66 -2.59 -8.18
C VAL A 156 -7.93 -2.64 -6.68
N GLN A 157 -7.33 -1.74 -5.89
CA GLN A 157 -7.55 -1.69 -4.44
C GLN A 157 -9.01 -1.41 -4.08
N ALA A 158 -9.68 -0.52 -4.81
CA ALA A 158 -11.09 -0.23 -4.61
C ALA A 158 -11.98 -1.41 -5.04
N GLU A 159 -11.75 -1.99 -6.22
CA GLU A 159 -12.55 -3.10 -6.75
C GLU A 159 -12.43 -4.36 -5.87
N GLU A 160 -11.24 -4.69 -5.36
CA GLU A 160 -11.08 -5.84 -4.46
C GLU A 160 -11.65 -5.60 -3.07
N LEU A 161 -11.63 -4.35 -2.59
CA LEU A 161 -12.33 -3.99 -1.37
C LEU A 161 -13.84 -4.20 -1.51
N GLU A 162 -14.43 -3.71 -2.61
CA GLU A 162 -15.86 -3.88 -2.90
C GLU A 162 -16.24 -5.37 -3.01
N LYS A 163 -15.45 -6.18 -3.73
CA LYS A 163 -15.68 -7.63 -3.80
C LYS A 163 -15.60 -8.26 -2.41
N ALA A 164 -14.62 -7.89 -1.59
CA ALA A 164 -14.47 -8.43 -0.26
C ALA A 164 -15.59 -8.02 0.71
N MET A 165 -16.20 -6.84 0.53
CA MET A 165 -17.39 -6.44 1.29
C MET A 165 -18.55 -7.42 1.10
N THR A 166 -18.68 -8.06 -0.06
CA THR A 166 -19.72 -9.08 -0.30
C THR A 166 -19.53 -10.37 0.51
N LEU A 167 -18.29 -10.63 0.97
CA LEU A 167 -17.95 -11.79 1.79
C LEU A 167 -18.16 -11.55 3.28
N VAL A 168 -18.37 -10.30 3.69
CA VAL A 168 -18.54 -9.92 5.09
C VAL A 168 -19.89 -10.42 5.60
N THR A 169 -19.84 -11.37 6.53
CA THR A 169 -21.03 -11.90 7.20
C THR A 169 -21.09 -11.34 8.62
N ARG A 170 -22.29 -11.13 9.17
CA ARG A 170 -22.51 -10.70 10.58
C ARG A 170 -21.95 -9.30 10.90
N GLY A 171 -21.71 -8.47 9.88
CA GLY A 171 -21.39 -7.06 10.04
C GLY A 171 -19.92 -6.73 10.34
N PHE A 172 -19.02 -7.73 10.38
CA PHE A 172 -17.58 -7.56 10.58
C PHE A 172 -16.74 -8.49 9.66
N PRO A 173 -15.54 -8.05 9.23
CA PRO A 173 -14.88 -6.79 9.59
C PRO A 173 -15.55 -5.57 8.96
N LYS A 174 -15.29 -4.38 9.52
CA LYS A 174 -15.61 -3.12 8.82
C LYS A 174 -14.50 -2.87 7.81
N LEU A 175 -14.85 -2.84 6.53
CA LEU A 175 -13.91 -2.60 5.45
C LEU A 175 -14.03 -1.14 5.01
N LEU A 176 -12.90 -0.43 4.98
CA LEU A 176 -12.84 1.00 4.67
C LEU A 176 -11.77 1.27 3.63
N LEU A 177 -12.04 2.23 2.74
CA LEU A 177 -11.05 2.75 1.82
C LEU A 177 -10.53 4.08 2.35
N LEU A 178 -9.21 4.19 2.52
CA LEU A 178 -8.52 5.45 2.73
C LEU A 178 -7.87 5.85 1.42
N ASN A 179 -8.64 6.50 0.55
CA ASN A 179 -8.18 6.91 -0.76
C ASN A 179 -7.31 8.16 -0.66
N VAL A 180 -5.99 7.95 -0.70
CA VAL A 180 -4.99 9.03 -0.63
C VAL A 180 -4.36 9.34 -1.98
N THR A 181 -4.63 8.54 -3.03
CA THR A 181 -3.89 8.56 -4.31
C THR A 181 -3.86 9.96 -4.93
N ASP A 182 -5.03 10.58 -5.10
CA ASP A 182 -5.14 11.92 -5.69
C ASP A 182 -4.50 12.97 -4.79
N SER A 183 -4.71 12.87 -3.49
CA SER A 183 -4.14 13.80 -2.51
C SER A 183 -2.60 13.69 -2.43
N ALA A 184 -2.05 12.50 -2.68
CA ALA A 184 -0.62 12.28 -2.79
C ALA A 184 -0.11 12.92 -4.07
N ALA A 185 -0.79 12.71 -5.21
CA ALA A 185 -0.42 13.28 -6.50
C ALA A 185 -0.47 14.81 -6.54
N MET A 186 -1.14 15.45 -5.59
CA MET A 186 -1.13 16.91 -5.43
C MET A 186 0.13 17.45 -4.76
N ARG A 187 1.00 16.60 -4.20
CA ARG A 187 2.05 16.99 -3.25
C ARG A 187 3.47 16.67 -3.72
N PRO A 188 3.92 17.13 -4.90
CA PRO A 188 5.32 16.97 -5.31
C PRO A 188 6.30 17.67 -4.34
N ASP A 189 5.81 18.63 -3.56
CA ASP A 189 6.54 19.36 -2.52
C ASP A 189 6.76 18.58 -1.22
N GLY A 190 6.19 17.37 -1.10
CA GLY A 190 6.21 16.59 0.13
C GLY A 190 7.38 15.60 0.27
N HIS A 191 8.26 15.52 -0.73
CA HIS A 191 9.33 14.52 -0.79
C HIS A 191 10.66 15.02 -0.20
N PRO A 192 11.48 14.13 0.41
CA PRO A 192 12.79 14.50 0.92
C PRO A 192 13.79 14.93 -0.16
N ASP A 193 13.66 14.44 -1.40
CA ASP A 193 14.65 14.67 -2.47
C ASP A 193 16.06 14.28 -1.99
N VAL A 194 17.00 15.24 -1.92
CA VAL A 194 18.37 15.03 -1.44
C VAL A 194 18.49 14.96 0.09
N TYR A 195 17.45 15.34 0.83
CA TYR A 195 17.50 15.55 2.29
C TYR A 195 17.22 14.29 3.10
N ARG A 196 17.04 13.13 2.46
CA ARG A 196 17.00 11.85 3.17
C ARG A 196 18.39 11.55 3.74
N ASN A 197 18.44 11.00 4.95
CA ASN A 197 19.68 10.46 5.50
C ASN A 197 20.08 9.19 4.74
N GLN A 198 20.96 9.33 3.75
CA GLN A 198 21.42 8.26 2.86
C GLN A 198 22.89 8.46 2.46
N PRO A 199 23.59 7.39 2.05
CA PRO A 199 24.98 7.50 1.60
C PRO A 199 25.17 8.51 0.46
N ASP A 200 26.36 9.11 0.38
CA ASP A 200 26.73 9.99 -0.72
C ASP A 200 26.52 9.30 -2.08
N ASN A 201 26.03 10.06 -3.06
CA ASN A 201 25.64 9.59 -4.40
C ASN A 201 24.46 8.62 -4.47
N SER A 202 23.69 8.45 -3.38
CA SER A 202 22.39 7.78 -3.48
C SER A 202 21.44 8.57 -4.38
N PRO A 203 20.55 7.91 -5.14
CA PRO A 203 19.52 8.62 -5.88
C PRO A 203 18.62 9.46 -4.97
N ASN A 204 18.03 10.51 -5.53
CA ASN A 204 17.08 11.34 -4.81
C ASN A 204 15.86 10.53 -4.37
N ASP A 205 15.35 10.83 -3.18
CA ASP A 205 14.14 10.18 -2.67
C ASP A 205 12.89 10.97 -3.03
N CYS A 206 12.25 10.57 -4.12
CA CYS A 206 10.97 11.10 -4.58
C CYS A 206 9.81 10.13 -4.36
N LEU A 207 10.00 9.15 -3.47
CA LEU A 207 9.03 8.11 -3.16
C LEU A 207 8.50 8.23 -1.73
N HIS A 208 9.40 8.46 -0.77
CA HIS A 208 9.05 8.66 0.63
C HIS A 208 8.66 10.11 0.91
N TRP A 209 8.16 10.38 2.10
CA TRP A 209 7.55 11.66 2.45
C TRP A 209 8.24 12.28 3.65
N CYS A 210 8.41 13.60 3.63
CA CYS A 210 8.86 14.36 4.79
C CYS A 210 7.87 14.28 5.95
N LEU A 211 8.39 14.38 7.17
CA LEU A 211 7.62 14.57 8.40
C LEU A 211 8.15 15.81 9.15
N PRO A 212 7.28 16.75 9.59
CA PRO A 212 5.86 16.84 9.27
C PRO A 212 5.61 17.08 7.76
N GLY A 213 4.44 16.72 7.25
CA GLY A 213 4.17 16.74 5.81
C GLY A 213 2.83 16.14 5.37
N PRO A 214 2.69 15.71 4.10
CA PRO A 214 1.44 15.13 3.57
C PRO A 214 0.89 13.94 4.37
N ILE A 215 1.78 13.18 5.01
CA ILE A 215 1.40 12.05 5.87
C ILE A 215 0.52 12.51 7.04
N ASP A 216 0.72 13.71 7.58
CA ASP A 216 -0.08 14.23 8.69
C ASP A 216 -1.54 14.44 8.27
N MET A 217 -1.77 14.88 7.04
CA MET A 217 -3.12 14.97 6.47
C MET A 217 -3.73 13.57 6.29
N TRP A 218 -2.97 12.56 5.86
CA TRP A 218 -3.49 11.19 5.76
C TRP A 218 -3.87 10.62 7.12
N ASN A 219 -3.10 10.92 8.17
CA ASN A 219 -3.46 10.57 9.54
C ASN A 219 -4.74 11.28 9.99
N GLN A 220 -4.96 12.54 9.60
CA GLN A 220 -6.25 13.21 9.85
C GLN A 220 -7.41 12.54 9.10
N LEU A 221 -7.18 12.08 7.87
CA LEU A 221 -8.18 11.32 7.12
C LEU A 221 -8.53 10.01 7.82
N VAL A 222 -7.56 9.28 8.39
CA VAL A 222 -7.82 8.08 9.22
C VAL A 222 -8.80 8.42 10.34
N LEU A 223 -8.51 9.47 11.12
CA LEU A 223 -9.36 9.88 12.24
C LEU A 223 -10.77 10.27 11.76
N HIS A 224 -10.85 11.01 10.66
CA HIS A 224 -12.12 11.41 10.08
C HIS A 224 -12.94 10.22 9.56
N THR A 225 -12.31 9.24 8.91
CA THR A 225 -12.98 8.03 8.41
C THR A 225 -13.47 7.14 9.56
N LEU A 226 -12.77 7.12 10.69
CA LEU A 226 -13.14 6.34 11.87
C LEU A 226 -14.25 7.00 12.70
N GLU A 227 -14.33 8.33 12.72
CA GLU A 227 -15.25 9.10 13.57
C GLU A 227 -16.73 8.64 13.48
N PRO A 228 -17.33 8.42 12.29
CA PRO A 228 -18.72 8.00 12.20
C PRO A 228 -18.98 6.63 12.86
N ILE A 229 -18.02 5.71 12.77
CA ILE A 229 -18.12 4.37 13.36
C ILE A 229 -18.21 4.47 14.88
N TYR A 230 -17.33 5.26 15.49
CA TYR A 230 -17.32 5.46 16.94
C TYR A 230 -18.48 6.32 17.45
N ARG A 231 -19.05 7.19 16.61
CA ARG A 231 -20.27 7.96 16.93
C ARG A 231 -21.57 7.18 16.68
N GLY A 232 -21.51 5.94 16.20
CA GLY A 232 -22.70 5.14 15.85
C GLY A 232 -23.48 5.67 14.64
N LYS A 233 -22.89 6.56 13.85
CA LYS A 233 -23.45 7.07 12.59
C LYS A 233 -22.86 6.25 11.45
N PHE A 234 -23.54 5.19 11.04
CA PHE A 234 -23.17 4.50 9.81
C PHE A 234 -23.47 5.41 8.63
N LEU A 235 -22.46 6.14 8.17
CA LEU A 235 -22.47 6.64 6.80
C LEU A 235 -22.36 5.40 5.92
N THR A 236 -23.48 5.01 5.30
CA THR A 236 -23.43 4.28 4.04
C THR A 236 -22.64 5.15 3.08
N ALA A 237 -21.32 4.94 3.00
CA ALA A 237 -20.52 5.49 1.93
C ALA A 237 -21.08 4.87 0.65
N THR A 238 -21.90 5.67 -0.04
CA THR A 238 -22.29 5.37 -1.40
C THR A 238 -21.06 5.72 -2.22
N LEU A 239 -20.43 4.69 -2.81
CA LEU A 239 -19.38 4.84 -3.80
C LEU A 239 -19.90 5.61 -5.01
#